data_AF-A0AAD9EWG8-F1
#
_entry.id   AF-A0AAD9EWG8-F1
#
_cell.length_a   1.000
_cell.length_b   1.000
_cell.length_c   1.000
_cell.angle_alpha   90.00
_cell.angle_beta   90.00
_cell.angle_gamma   90.00
#
_symmetry.space_group_name_H-M   'P 1'
#
loop_
_entity.id
_entity.type
_entity.pdbx_description
1 polymer ?
#
loop_
_entity_poly.entity_id
_entity_poly.type
_entity_poly.pdbx_seq_one_letter_code
_entity_poly.pdbx_strand_id
1 'polypeptide(L)'
;MKHNTTRQKEQCLSTFRLAEYREKFRDLAIQIYQQLIKCMENILRPIIVSGMLEHETIQGVSGVKPSGLRKRTSSIADEGTYTLDSILRQLGIFYSTMCQHGTDPKLRKQVVKQQFYIIGAVTLNSLLLSKDMCSWSKGMQIRNKVRQLEKWLRDKDLMVCGAKETLEPLIQAAQLLQGKKETDEDVVQLLSLYTRVDEFEETVSGSFKRTVETRLRGRRECCQLLMDTTLIYPVTFLFSPSSLALETIQIPSSLNLAFLTQV
;
A
#
# COMPACT_ATOMS: atom_id res chain seq x y z
N MET A 1 22.51 5.02 25.48
CA MET A 1 23.66 4.73 26.37
C MET A 1 23.99 3.23 26.49
N LYS A 2 23.02 2.30 26.47
CA LYS A 2 23.32 0.85 26.57
C LYS A 2 24.16 0.28 25.41
N HIS A 3 24.11 0.89 24.23
CA HIS A 3 24.80 0.41 23.02
C HIS A 3 26.04 1.24 22.63
N ASN A 4 26.39 2.25 23.43
CA ASN A 4 27.49 3.16 23.10
C ASN A 4 28.85 2.54 23.48
N THR A 5 29.85 2.70 22.61
CA THR A 5 31.25 2.42 22.97
C THR A 5 31.77 3.41 24.02
N THR A 6 32.90 3.13 24.66
CA THR A 6 33.53 4.07 25.61
C THR A 6 33.78 5.42 24.96
N ARG A 7 34.31 5.43 23.73
CA ARG A 7 34.57 6.65 22.96
C ARG A 7 33.31 7.45 22.64
N GLN A 8 32.22 6.78 22.27
CA GLN A 8 30.93 7.44 22.05
C GLN A 8 30.31 8.02 23.33
N LYS A 9 30.65 7.51 24.51
CA LYS A 9 30.19 8.08 25.79
C LYS A 9 30.93 9.37 26.12
N GLU A 10 32.21 9.47 25.79
CA GLU A 10 33.02 10.69 25.96
C GLU A 10 32.49 11.87 25.13
N GLN A 11 31.80 11.58 24.03
CA GLN A 11 31.22 12.58 23.11
C GLN A 11 29.80 13.03 23.52
N CYS A 12 29.31 12.67 24.71
CA CYS A 12 28.00 13.14 25.16
C CYS A 12 28.04 14.64 25.49
N LEU A 13 26.95 15.35 25.16
CA LEU A 13 26.77 16.74 25.57
C LEU A 13 26.77 16.83 27.10
N SER A 14 27.59 17.71 27.66
CA SER A 14 27.76 17.89 29.11
C SER A 14 26.96 19.06 29.69
N THR A 15 26.82 20.16 28.93
CA THR A 15 26.27 21.43 29.45
C THR A 15 24.76 21.60 29.22
N PHE A 16 24.24 21.21 28.05
CA PHE A 16 22.87 21.54 27.64
C PHE A 16 21.96 20.33 27.53
N ARG A 17 20.72 20.47 27.98
CA ARG A 17 19.65 19.48 27.79
C ARG A 17 18.78 19.88 26.60
N LEU A 18 18.90 19.15 25.49
CA LEU A 18 18.18 19.44 24.24
C LEU A 18 16.81 18.74 24.14
N ALA A 19 16.13 18.47 25.26
CA ALA A 19 14.88 17.67 25.23
C ALA A 19 13.76 18.35 24.44
N GLU A 20 13.56 19.65 24.64
CA GLU A 20 12.55 20.43 23.92
C GLU A 20 12.82 20.50 22.41
N TYR A 21 14.10 20.61 22.02
CA TYR A 21 14.50 20.57 20.61
C TYR A 21 14.23 19.21 19.98
N ARG A 22 14.42 18.10 20.72
CA ARG A 22 14.09 16.77 20.22
C ARG A 22 12.61 16.59 19.92
N GLU A 23 11.73 17.18 20.72
CA GLU A 23 10.29 17.17 20.44
C GLU A 23 9.97 17.98 19.17
N LYS A 24 10.54 19.18 19.03
CA LYS A 24 10.40 19.97 17.78
C LYS A 24 10.90 19.23 16.54
N PHE A 25 12.04 18.54 16.64
CA PHE A 25 12.55 17.70 15.55
C PHE A 25 11.65 16.49 15.28
N ARG A 26 11.02 15.91 16.30
CA ARG A 26 10.05 14.82 16.12
C ARG A 26 8.82 15.31 15.36
N ASP A 27 8.26 16.46 15.72
CA ASP A 27 7.11 17.05 15.03
C ASP A 27 7.44 17.34 13.56
N LEU A 28 8.61 17.90 13.30
CA LEU A 28 9.09 18.12 11.93
C LEU A 28 9.24 16.79 11.17
N ALA A 29 9.79 15.75 11.80
CA ALA A 29 9.93 14.43 11.18
C ALA A 29 8.57 13.81 10.83
N ILE A 30 7.53 14.00 11.66
CA ILE A 30 6.16 13.59 11.37
C ILE A 30 5.63 14.30 10.12
N GLN A 31 5.83 15.62 10.02
CA GLN A 31 5.40 16.41 8.85
C GLN A 31 6.11 15.94 7.57
N ILE A 32 7.42 15.72 7.63
CA ILE A 32 8.20 15.20 6.49
C ILE A 32 7.71 13.81 6.08
N TYR A 33 7.43 12.92 7.05
CA TYR A 33 6.86 11.60 6.76
C TYR A 33 5.50 11.71 6.07
N GLN A 34 4.59 12.54 6.57
CA GLN A 34 3.28 12.75 5.94
C GLN A 34 3.41 13.28 4.51
N GLN A 35 4.33 14.21 4.28
CA GLN A 35 4.61 14.73 2.93
C GLN A 35 5.21 13.65 2.02
N LEU A 36 6.13 12.83 2.52
CA LEU A 36 6.69 11.70 1.79
C LEU A 36 5.58 10.75 1.33
N ILE A 37 4.68 10.35 2.23
CA ILE A 37 3.56 9.47 1.90
C ILE A 37 2.68 10.08 0.80
N LYS A 38 2.31 11.36 0.91
CA LYS A 38 1.51 12.06 -0.10
C LYS A 38 2.20 12.12 -1.46
N CYS A 39 3.51 12.40 -1.50
CA CYS A 39 4.27 12.40 -2.74
C CYS A 39 4.28 11.01 -3.40
N MET A 40 4.48 9.95 -2.61
CA MET A 40 4.47 8.57 -3.12
C MET A 40 3.09 8.16 -3.61
N GLU A 41 2.03 8.54 -2.87
CA GLU A 41 0.64 8.32 -3.25
C GLU A 41 0.30 8.97 -4.59
N ASN A 42 0.67 10.24 -4.77
CA ASN A 42 0.41 10.97 -6.02
C ASN A 42 1.06 10.29 -7.23
N ILE A 43 2.22 9.66 -7.05
CA ILE A 43 2.90 8.89 -8.10
C ILE A 43 2.19 7.55 -8.34
N LEU A 44 1.79 6.83 -7.28
CA LEU A 44 1.20 5.50 -7.41
C LEU A 44 -0.25 5.51 -7.87
N ARG A 45 -1.06 6.49 -7.45
CA ARG A 45 -2.51 6.56 -7.71
C ARG A 45 -2.89 6.30 -9.18
N PRO A 46 -2.28 6.94 -10.21
CA PRO A 46 -2.60 6.64 -11.61
C PRO A 46 -2.15 5.24 -12.06
N ILE A 47 -1.11 4.68 -11.44
CA ILE A 47 -0.57 3.34 -11.75
C ILE A 47 -1.46 2.25 -11.13
N ILE A 48 -2.03 2.50 -9.95
CA ILE A 48 -2.82 1.52 -9.20
C ILE A 48 -4.07 1.11 -9.96
N VAL A 49 -4.89 2.07 -10.41
CA VAL A 49 -6.17 1.74 -11.06
C VAL A 49 -5.92 0.91 -12.32
N SER A 50 -5.03 1.37 -13.19
CA SER A 50 -4.72 0.68 -14.43
C SER A 50 -4.02 -0.67 -14.20
N GLY A 51 -3.00 -0.69 -13.33
CA GLY A 51 -2.22 -1.89 -13.03
C GLY A 51 -2.98 -2.95 -12.24
N MET A 52 -3.91 -2.59 -11.36
CA MET A 52 -4.67 -3.53 -10.53
C MET A 52 -5.97 -3.98 -11.19
N LEU A 53 -6.67 -3.12 -11.93
CA LEU A 53 -8.04 -3.39 -12.38
C LEU A 53 -8.20 -3.48 -13.90
N GLU A 54 -7.58 -2.57 -14.66
CA GLU A 54 -7.82 -2.45 -16.10
C GLU A 54 -7.02 -3.47 -16.91
N HIS A 55 -5.74 -3.66 -16.59
CA HIS A 55 -4.87 -4.59 -17.33
C HIS A 55 -5.23 -6.05 -17.02
N GLU A 56 -5.76 -6.75 -18.03
CA GLU A 56 -6.09 -8.18 -17.96
C GLU A 56 -4.89 -9.05 -18.34
N THR A 57 -4.47 -9.94 -17.45
CA THR A 57 -3.42 -10.94 -17.73
C THR A 57 -3.97 -12.24 -18.31
N ILE A 58 -5.30 -12.42 -18.30
CA ILE A 58 -5.96 -13.66 -18.73
C ILE A 58 -6.54 -13.45 -20.13
N GLN A 59 -5.80 -13.83 -21.17
CA GLN A 59 -6.38 -14.03 -22.49
C GLN A 59 -7.26 -15.29 -22.46
N GLY A 60 -8.58 -15.15 -22.59
CA GLY A 60 -9.47 -16.27 -22.93
C GLY A 60 -10.68 -16.57 -22.02
N VAL A 61 -10.97 -15.75 -20.99
CA VAL A 61 -12.15 -15.96 -20.11
C VAL A 61 -13.22 -14.86 -20.27
N SER A 62 -12.88 -13.71 -20.85
CA SER A 62 -13.86 -12.73 -21.32
C SER A 62 -14.46 -13.20 -22.65
N GLY A 63 -15.79 -13.11 -22.76
CA GLY A 63 -16.64 -13.80 -23.74
C GLY A 63 -16.14 -13.86 -25.19
N VAL A 64 -16.59 -14.92 -25.88
CA VAL A 64 -16.36 -15.23 -27.30
C VAL A 64 -16.33 -13.95 -28.15
N LYS A 65 -15.12 -13.43 -28.41
CA LYS A 65 -14.91 -12.50 -29.51
C LYS A 65 -15.02 -13.31 -30.81
N PRO A 66 -15.70 -12.81 -31.85
CA PRO A 66 -15.81 -13.53 -33.11
C PRO A 66 -14.40 -13.83 -33.62
N SER A 67 -14.19 -15.10 -33.97
CA SER A 67 -12.97 -15.61 -34.58
C SER A 67 -12.56 -14.71 -35.75
N GLY A 68 -11.35 -14.14 -35.69
CA GLY A 68 -10.87 -13.36 -36.83
C GLY A 68 -9.61 -12.51 -36.69
N LEU A 69 -9.04 -12.29 -35.50
CA LEU A 69 -7.82 -11.47 -35.43
C LEU A 69 -6.77 -12.05 -34.48
N ARG A 70 -5.95 -12.93 -35.05
CA ARG A 70 -4.72 -13.45 -34.47
C ARG A 70 -3.72 -12.29 -34.37
N LYS A 71 -3.73 -11.52 -33.27
CA LYS A 71 -2.65 -10.57 -32.99
C LYS A 71 -1.40 -11.35 -32.58
N ARG A 72 -0.39 -11.22 -33.43
CA ARG A 72 0.99 -11.64 -33.20
C ARG A 72 1.47 -11.20 -31.82
N THR A 73 2.29 -12.03 -31.19
CA THR A 73 3.19 -11.67 -30.11
C THR A 73 3.94 -10.38 -30.46
N SER A 74 3.53 -9.26 -29.86
CA SER A 74 4.24 -7.98 -29.98
C SER A 74 4.79 -7.59 -28.61
N SER A 75 6.09 -7.78 -28.46
CA SER A 75 6.92 -7.28 -27.37
C SER A 75 7.24 -5.79 -27.56
N ILE A 76 6.22 -4.98 -27.81
CA ILE A 76 6.34 -3.52 -27.85
C ILE A 76 5.41 -3.03 -26.76
N ALA A 77 6.00 -2.42 -25.73
CA ALA A 77 5.29 -1.85 -24.61
C ALA A 77 4.16 -0.96 -25.12
N ASP A 78 2.97 -1.23 -24.63
CA ASP A 78 1.82 -0.34 -24.74
C ASP A 78 2.20 0.93 -23.95
N GLU A 79 2.70 1.96 -24.64
CA GLU A 79 3.33 3.17 -24.06
C GLU A 79 2.39 4.03 -23.17
N GLY A 80 1.15 3.59 -22.93
CA GLY A 80 0.19 4.28 -22.07
C GLY A 80 -0.44 3.44 -20.95
N THR A 81 -0.16 2.14 -20.86
CA THR A 81 -0.94 1.25 -19.98
C THR A 81 -0.09 0.73 -18.83
N TYR A 82 -0.42 1.12 -17.59
CA TYR A 82 0.29 0.63 -16.42
C TYR A 82 -0.13 -0.81 -16.09
N THR A 83 0.85 -1.62 -15.74
CA THR A 83 0.67 -3.02 -15.35
C THR A 83 0.98 -3.22 -13.87
N LEU A 84 0.71 -4.42 -13.33
CA LEU A 84 1.18 -4.77 -11.99
C LEU A 84 2.71 -4.63 -11.87
N ASP A 85 3.47 -4.98 -12.91
CA ASP A 85 4.92 -4.82 -12.91
C ASP A 85 5.34 -3.35 -12.79
N SER A 86 4.52 -2.42 -13.29
CA SER A 86 4.75 -0.98 -13.11
C SER A 86 4.63 -0.57 -11.63
N ILE A 87 3.64 -1.11 -10.92
CA ILE A 87 3.48 -0.92 -9.46
C ILE A 87 4.67 -1.51 -8.72
N LEU A 88 5.03 -2.76 -9.01
CA LEU A 88 6.16 -3.46 -8.36
C LEU A 88 7.50 -2.75 -8.60
N ARG A 89 7.72 -2.24 -9.82
CA ARG A 89 8.89 -1.44 -10.17
C ARG A 89 8.92 -0.14 -9.36
N GLN A 90 7.79 0.56 -9.27
CA GLN A 90 7.73 1.82 -8.52
C GLN A 90 7.95 1.61 -7.01
N LEU A 91 7.36 0.56 -6.42
CA LEU A 91 7.64 0.14 -5.04
C LEU A 91 9.12 -0.21 -4.85
N GLY A 92 9.73 -0.87 -5.84
CA GLY A 92 11.16 -1.17 -5.88
C GLY A 92 12.05 0.08 -5.85
N ILE A 93 11.73 1.08 -6.67
CA ILE A 93 12.42 2.38 -6.69
C ILE A 93 12.34 3.03 -5.30
N PHE A 94 11.13 3.21 -4.77
CA PHE A 94 10.93 3.79 -3.45
C PHE A 94 11.73 3.09 -2.35
N TYR A 95 11.69 1.75 -2.32
CA TYR A 95 12.43 0.97 -1.34
C TYR A 95 13.95 1.16 -1.48
N SER A 96 14.47 1.07 -2.71
CA SER A 96 15.90 1.23 -2.99
C SER A 96 16.41 2.62 -2.63
N THR A 97 15.66 3.68 -2.95
CA THR A 97 15.97 5.06 -2.60
C THR A 97 16.03 5.23 -1.09
N MET A 98 15.03 4.75 -0.32
CA MET A 98 15.08 4.81 1.14
C MET A 98 16.29 4.07 1.74
N CYS A 99 16.70 2.94 1.15
CA CYS A 99 17.91 2.21 1.56
C CYS A 99 19.18 3.03 1.28
N GLN A 100 19.29 3.65 0.11
CA GLN A 100 20.44 4.49 -0.26
C GLN A 100 20.57 5.73 0.63
N HIS A 101 19.45 6.32 1.05
CA HIS A 101 19.44 7.44 1.99
C HIS A 101 19.64 7.03 3.46
N GLY A 102 19.90 5.74 3.76
CA GLY A 102 20.14 5.28 5.13
C GLY A 102 18.91 5.37 6.04
N THR A 103 17.71 5.35 5.48
CA THR A 103 16.46 5.45 6.25
C THR A 103 16.33 4.25 7.19
N ASP A 104 15.97 4.47 8.47
CA ASP A 104 15.87 3.40 9.47
C ASP A 104 14.96 2.23 8.98
N PRO A 105 15.37 0.95 9.13
CA PRO A 105 14.59 -0.19 8.67
C PRO A 105 13.16 -0.26 9.21
N LYS A 106 12.91 0.20 10.44
CA LYS A 106 11.57 0.23 11.05
C LYS A 106 10.71 1.34 10.44
N LEU A 107 11.32 2.46 10.04
CA LEU A 107 10.61 3.50 9.29
C LEU A 107 10.29 3.04 7.86
N ARG A 108 11.22 2.36 7.17
CA ARG A 108 10.95 1.77 5.85
C ARG A 108 9.77 0.80 5.89
N LYS A 109 9.68 -0.04 6.93
CA LYS A 109 8.55 -0.95 7.17
C LYS A 109 7.21 -0.20 7.28
N GLN A 110 7.18 0.92 8.00
CA GLN A 110 5.97 1.75 8.13
C GLN A 110 5.58 2.41 6.80
N VAL A 111 6.55 2.90 6.03
CA VAL A 111 6.30 3.45 4.69
C VAL A 111 5.70 2.38 3.77
N VAL A 112 6.29 1.17 3.72
CA VAL A 112 5.78 0.08 2.88
C VAL A 112 4.37 -0.34 3.30
N LYS A 113 4.09 -0.46 4.60
CA LYS A 113 2.73 -0.70 5.11
C LYS A 113 1.74 0.35 4.59
N GLN A 114 2.11 1.63 4.63
CA GLN A 114 1.26 2.71 4.14
C GLN A 114 1.04 2.63 2.62
N GLN A 115 2.06 2.30 1.83
CA GLN A 115 1.89 2.15 0.37
C GLN A 115 0.94 0.99 0.03
N PHE A 116 1.01 -0.13 0.76
CA PHE A 116 0.11 -1.27 0.56
C PHE A 116 -1.34 -0.93 0.93
N TYR A 117 -1.53 -0.16 2.01
CA TYR A 117 -2.86 0.35 2.36
C TYR A 117 -3.45 1.21 1.23
N ILE A 118 -2.65 2.14 0.67
CA ILE A 118 -3.08 2.99 -0.45
C ILE A 118 -3.46 2.14 -1.66
N ILE A 119 -2.63 1.14 -2.02
CA ILE A 119 -2.93 0.21 -3.12
C ILE A 119 -4.26 -0.50 -2.88
N GLY A 120 -4.46 -1.05 -1.68
CA GLY A 120 -5.68 -1.75 -1.29
C GLY A 120 -6.92 -0.86 -1.35
N ALA A 121 -6.85 0.32 -0.72
CA ALA A 121 -7.96 1.27 -0.62
C ALA A 121 -8.36 1.84 -1.98
N VAL A 122 -7.39 2.27 -2.81
CA VAL A 122 -7.67 2.80 -4.15
C VAL A 122 -8.26 1.70 -5.03
N THR A 123 -7.69 0.50 -5.01
CA THR A 123 -8.21 -0.64 -5.80
C THR A 123 -9.62 -1.00 -5.38
N LEU A 124 -9.89 -1.10 -4.08
CA LEU A 124 -11.21 -1.47 -3.57
C LEU A 124 -12.25 -0.39 -3.88
N ASN A 125 -11.93 0.88 -3.68
CA ASN A 125 -12.85 1.98 -3.99
C ASN A 125 -13.18 2.02 -5.49
N SER A 126 -12.18 1.85 -6.36
CA SER A 126 -12.40 1.79 -7.81
C SER A 126 -13.23 0.56 -8.22
N LEU A 127 -13.05 -0.58 -7.55
CA LEU A 127 -13.88 -1.78 -7.75
C LEU A 127 -15.34 -1.51 -7.36
N LEU A 128 -15.58 -0.92 -6.19
CA LEU A 128 -16.93 -0.65 -5.66
C LEU A 128 -17.68 0.42 -6.47
N LEU A 129 -16.98 1.36 -7.09
CA LEU A 129 -17.58 2.43 -7.89
C LEU A 129 -17.82 2.05 -9.37
N SER A 130 -17.24 0.95 -9.85
CA SER A 130 -17.29 0.58 -11.27
C SER A 130 -18.19 -0.65 -11.49
N LYS A 131 -19.36 -0.43 -12.11
CA LYS A 131 -20.34 -1.49 -12.40
C LYS A 131 -19.77 -2.66 -13.20
N ASP A 132 -18.85 -2.38 -14.13
CA ASP A 132 -18.28 -3.39 -15.04
C ASP A 132 -17.14 -4.22 -14.42
N MET A 133 -16.71 -3.90 -13.21
CA MET A 133 -15.50 -4.49 -12.59
C MET A 133 -15.81 -5.59 -11.57
N CYS A 134 -17.10 -5.79 -11.25
CA CYS A 134 -17.57 -6.80 -10.30
C CYS A 134 -17.87 -8.13 -10.99
N SER A 135 -16.84 -8.83 -11.48
CA SER A 135 -16.98 -10.15 -12.11
C SER A 135 -16.08 -11.21 -11.48
N TRP A 136 -16.46 -12.47 -11.64
CA TRP A 136 -15.65 -13.63 -11.20
C TRP A 136 -14.21 -13.58 -11.76
N SER A 137 -14.08 -13.23 -13.04
CA SER A 137 -12.78 -13.08 -13.71
C SER A 137 -11.93 -11.98 -13.05
N LYS A 138 -12.53 -10.82 -12.72
CA LYS A 138 -11.84 -9.74 -12.02
C LYS A 138 -11.42 -10.15 -10.61
N GLY A 139 -12.26 -10.88 -9.89
CA GLY A 139 -11.89 -11.48 -8.60
C GLY A 139 -10.63 -12.34 -8.71
N MET A 140 -10.57 -13.24 -9.70
CA MET A 140 -9.39 -14.09 -9.94
C MET A 140 -8.14 -13.27 -10.26
N GLN A 141 -8.27 -12.25 -11.11
CA GLN A 141 -7.16 -11.35 -11.46
C GLN A 141 -6.62 -10.62 -10.23
N ILE A 142 -7.49 -10.02 -9.40
CA ILE A 142 -7.09 -9.32 -8.18
C ILE A 142 -6.36 -10.27 -7.23
N ARG A 143 -6.87 -11.48 -7.02
CA ARG A 143 -6.21 -12.49 -6.16
C ARG A 143 -4.79 -12.82 -6.65
N ASN A 144 -4.62 -13.00 -7.95
CA ASN A 144 -3.29 -13.25 -8.54
C ASN A 144 -2.36 -12.04 -8.42
N LYS A 145 -2.87 -10.81 -8.56
CA LYS A 145 -2.08 -9.59 -8.38
C LYS A 145 -1.66 -9.39 -6.92
N VAL A 146 -2.57 -9.63 -5.97
CA VAL A 146 -2.25 -9.60 -4.53
C VAL A 146 -1.18 -10.64 -4.17
N ARG A 147 -1.24 -11.86 -4.71
CA ARG A 147 -0.18 -12.87 -4.50
C ARG A 147 1.20 -12.41 -4.97
N GLN A 148 1.26 -11.63 -6.06
CA GLN A 148 2.52 -11.06 -6.54
C GLN A 148 3.02 -9.91 -5.65
N LEU A 149 2.12 -9.08 -5.12
CA LEU A 149 2.46 -8.08 -4.10
C LEU A 149 3.00 -8.74 -2.82
N GLU A 150 2.39 -9.83 -2.37
CA GLU A 150 2.90 -10.63 -1.24
C GLU A 150 4.27 -11.25 -1.53
N LYS A 151 4.48 -11.73 -2.75
CA LYS A 151 5.80 -12.23 -3.18
C LYS A 151 6.84 -11.11 -3.08
N TRP A 152 6.53 -9.91 -3.54
CA TRP A 152 7.44 -8.76 -3.43
C TRP A 152 7.80 -8.44 -1.97
N LEU A 153 6.83 -8.51 -1.04
CA LEU A 153 7.12 -8.35 0.40
C LEU A 153 8.07 -9.44 0.91
N ARG A 154 7.90 -10.68 0.47
CA ARG A 154 8.75 -11.82 0.84
C ARG A 154 10.17 -11.63 0.34
N ASP A 155 10.34 -11.23 -0.92
CA ASP A 155 11.64 -11.02 -1.57
C ASP A 155 12.43 -9.85 -0.93
N LYS A 156 11.78 -9.00 -0.12
CA LYS A 156 12.39 -7.87 0.61
C LYS A 156 12.45 -8.08 2.13
N ASP A 157 12.10 -9.26 2.63
CA ASP A 157 12.01 -9.57 4.07
C ASP A 157 11.06 -8.64 4.86
N LEU A 158 9.93 -8.27 4.24
CA LEU A 158 8.94 -7.34 4.78
C LEU A 158 7.61 -8.00 5.20
N MET A 159 7.52 -9.33 5.18
CA MET A 159 6.26 -10.04 5.50
C MET A 159 5.68 -9.68 6.87
N VAL A 160 6.51 -9.31 7.85
CA VAL A 160 6.12 -8.99 9.23
C VAL A 160 5.83 -7.51 9.47
N CYS A 161 5.82 -6.66 8.43
CA CYS A 161 5.63 -5.22 8.60
C CYS A 161 4.16 -4.76 8.73
N GLY A 162 3.20 -5.69 8.62
CA GLY A 162 1.78 -5.35 8.67
C GLY A 162 1.19 -4.94 7.31
N ALA A 163 1.96 -4.98 6.22
CA ALA A 163 1.54 -4.55 4.89
C ALA A 163 0.52 -5.50 4.24
N LYS A 164 0.68 -6.82 4.43
CA LYS A 164 -0.26 -7.82 3.89
C LYS A 164 -1.65 -7.63 4.50
N GLU A 165 -1.71 -7.39 5.80
CA GLU A 165 -2.93 -7.21 6.58
C GLU A 165 -3.73 -5.99 6.11
N THR A 166 -3.07 -4.97 5.56
CA THR A 166 -3.77 -3.81 4.97
C THR A 166 -4.54 -4.14 3.68
N LEU A 167 -4.19 -5.23 2.99
CA LEU A 167 -4.87 -5.70 1.79
C LEU A 167 -6.06 -6.62 2.10
N GLU A 168 -6.29 -6.96 3.37
CA GLU A 168 -7.34 -7.89 3.78
C GLU A 168 -8.74 -7.51 3.26
N PRO A 169 -9.20 -6.24 3.30
CA PRO A 169 -10.48 -5.85 2.72
C PRO A 169 -10.57 -6.13 1.21
N LEU A 170 -9.48 -5.93 0.48
CA LEU A 170 -9.40 -6.22 -0.97
C LEU A 170 -9.39 -7.74 -1.24
N ILE A 171 -8.69 -8.51 -0.40
CA ILE A 171 -8.66 -9.98 -0.49
C ILE A 171 -10.07 -10.55 -0.29
N GLN A 172 -10.77 -10.07 0.74
CA GLN A 172 -12.16 -10.47 1.01
C GLN A 172 -13.06 -10.11 -0.17
N ALA A 173 -13.00 -8.88 -0.69
CA ALA A 173 -13.76 -8.49 -1.88
C ALA A 173 -13.48 -9.42 -3.09
N ALA A 174 -12.22 -9.77 -3.34
CA ALA A 174 -11.84 -10.67 -4.43
C ALA A 174 -12.30 -12.12 -4.22
N GLN A 175 -12.36 -12.60 -2.97
CA GLN A 175 -12.92 -13.90 -2.60
C GLN A 175 -14.44 -13.91 -2.80
N LEU A 176 -15.13 -12.85 -2.41
CA LEU A 176 -16.58 -12.68 -2.60
C LEU A 176 -16.97 -12.73 -4.07
N LEU A 177 -16.18 -12.12 -4.96
CA LEU A 177 -16.40 -12.20 -6.41
C LEU A 177 -16.20 -13.63 -6.97
N GLN A 178 -15.41 -14.47 -6.30
CA GLN A 178 -15.08 -15.83 -6.75
C GLN A 178 -15.92 -16.94 -6.09
N GLY A 179 -16.49 -16.67 -4.92
CA GLY A 179 -17.30 -17.63 -4.17
C GLY A 179 -18.50 -18.07 -4.99
N LYS A 180 -18.87 -19.35 -4.89
CA LYS A 180 -20.23 -19.76 -5.26
C LYS A 180 -21.17 -18.94 -4.36
N LYS A 181 -22.15 -18.27 -4.94
CA LYS A 181 -23.20 -17.49 -4.23
C LYS A 181 -24.12 -18.42 -3.42
N GLU A 182 -23.57 -19.32 -2.60
CA GLU A 182 -24.30 -20.39 -1.91
C GLU A 182 -24.36 -20.21 -0.39
N THR A 183 -23.58 -19.30 0.21
CA THR A 183 -23.63 -19.04 1.67
C THR A 183 -24.06 -17.61 2.02
N ASP A 184 -25.12 -17.56 2.83
CA ASP A 184 -25.85 -16.41 3.38
C ASP A 184 -25.02 -15.35 4.15
N GLU A 185 -23.70 -15.47 4.26
CA GLU A 185 -22.86 -14.62 5.12
C GLU A 185 -21.95 -13.69 4.30
N ASP A 186 -21.49 -14.15 3.15
CA ASP A 186 -20.49 -13.52 2.31
C ASP A 186 -21.13 -12.50 1.34
N VAL A 187 -22.28 -12.87 0.78
CA VAL A 187 -23.01 -12.03 -0.17
C VAL A 187 -23.71 -10.85 0.54
N VAL A 188 -23.92 -10.94 1.86
CA VAL A 188 -24.46 -9.90 2.76
C VAL A 188 -23.63 -8.61 2.76
N GLN A 189 -22.32 -8.77 2.81
CA GLN A 189 -21.39 -7.68 3.05
C GLN A 189 -21.09 -6.90 1.76
N LEU A 190 -21.20 -7.56 0.60
CA LEU A 190 -21.13 -6.91 -0.70
C LEU A 190 -22.49 -6.32 -1.12
N LEU A 191 -23.60 -7.00 -0.80
CA LEU A 191 -24.94 -6.47 -1.07
C LEU A 191 -25.31 -5.25 -0.22
N SER A 192 -24.94 -5.20 1.06
CA SER A 192 -25.18 -4.00 1.87
C SER A 192 -24.46 -2.75 1.31
N LEU A 193 -23.33 -2.95 0.64
CA LEU A 193 -22.60 -1.92 -0.11
C LEU A 193 -23.26 -1.60 -1.47
N TYR A 194 -23.97 -2.57 -2.06
CA TYR A 194 -24.62 -2.49 -3.37
C TYR A 194 -26.06 -1.93 -3.34
N THR A 195 -26.83 -2.06 -2.23
CA THR A 195 -28.25 -1.65 -2.14
C THR A 195 -28.52 -0.14 -2.21
N ARG A 196 -27.59 0.68 -2.70
CA ARG A 196 -27.82 2.11 -2.98
C ARG A 196 -27.59 2.52 -4.44
N VAL A 197 -27.14 1.61 -5.31
CA VAL A 197 -26.95 1.93 -6.74
C VAL A 197 -27.61 0.85 -7.59
N ASP A 198 -28.81 1.18 -8.06
CA ASP A 198 -29.60 0.56 -9.14
C ASP A 198 -30.55 -0.62 -8.90
N GLU A 199 -31.78 -0.38 -9.36
CA GLU A 199 -32.96 -1.24 -9.43
C GLU A 199 -32.91 -2.29 -10.58
N PHE A 200 -31.73 -2.56 -11.16
CA PHE A 200 -31.64 -3.24 -12.48
C PHE A 200 -30.78 -4.52 -12.54
N GLU A 201 -30.55 -5.23 -11.44
CA GLU A 201 -30.05 -6.62 -11.52
C GLU A 201 -31.04 -7.66 -10.97
N GLU A 202 -31.60 -8.48 -11.87
CA GLU A 202 -32.12 -9.81 -11.56
C GLU A 202 -30.95 -10.78 -11.29
N THR A 203 -30.26 -10.75 -10.14
CA THR A 203 -29.41 -11.91 -9.75
C THR A 203 -29.32 -12.22 -8.25
N VAL A 204 -30.05 -11.51 -7.39
CA VAL A 204 -30.15 -11.88 -5.97
C VAL A 204 -31.60 -11.79 -5.52
N SER A 205 -32.15 -12.91 -5.06
CA SER A 205 -33.50 -12.97 -4.52
C SER A 205 -33.71 -11.91 -3.44
N GLY A 206 -34.84 -11.18 -3.49
CA GLY A 206 -35.22 -10.22 -2.45
C GLY A 206 -35.32 -10.86 -1.05
N SER A 207 -35.54 -12.17 -0.95
CA SER A 207 -35.48 -12.91 0.32
C SER A 207 -34.07 -12.94 0.92
N PHE A 208 -33.05 -13.10 0.07
CA PHE A 208 -31.65 -13.10 0.47
C PHE A 208 -31.26 -11.74 1.06
N LYS A 209 -31.61 -10.63 0.38
CA LYS A 209 -31.37 -9.25 0.85
C LYS A 209 -31.98 -8.95 2.23
N ARG A 210 -33.18 -9.50 2.54
CA ARG A 210 -33.79 -9.32 3.88
C ARG A 210 -33.13 -10.16 4.96
N THR A 211 -32.71 -11.39 4.64
CA THR A 211 -31.94 -12.25 5.57
C THR A 211 -30.62 -11.59 5.95
N VAL A 212 -29.96 -10.99 4.97
CA VAL A 212 -28.74 -10.17 5.07
C VAL A 212 -28.93 -9.00 6.04
N GLU A 213 -29.93 -8.15 5.80
CA GLU A 213 -30.24 -6.99 6.65
C GLU A 213 -30.60 -7.39 8.08
N THR A 214 -31.27 -8.52 8.25
CA THR A 214 -31.65 -9.03 9.57
C THR A 214 -30.44 -9.55 10.36
N ARG A 215 -29.49 -10.22 9.70
CA ARG A 215 -28.25 -10.72 10.34
C ARG A 215 -27.25 -9.62 10.66
N LEU A 216 -27.22 -8.53 9.89
CA LEU A 216 -26.30 -7.40 10.12
C LEU A 216 -26.73 -6.46 11.25
N ARG A 217 -28.02 -6.43 11.61
CA ARG A 217 -28.63 -5.50 12.59
C ARG A 217 -27.98 -5.51 13.99
N GLY A 218 -27.14 -6.50 14.30
CA GLY A 218 -26.42 -6.62 15.57
C GLY A 218 -24.92 -6.30 15.53
N ARG A 219 -24.34 -6.01 14.36
CA ARG A 219 -22.92 -5.58 14.27
C ARG A 219 -22.84 -4.07 14.52
N ARG A 220 -21.81 -3.59 15.23
CA ARG A 220 -21.49 -2.15 15.25
C ARG A 220 -21.12 -1.75 13.82
N GLU A 221 -22.07 -1.17 13.10
CA GLU A 221 -21.91 -0.79 11.71
C GLU A 221 -20.86 0.33 11.59
N CYS A 222 -19.83 0.10 10.77
CA CYS A 222 -19.13 1.22 10.17
C CYS A 222 -19.86 1.48 8.85
N CYS A 223 -20.70 2.53 8.81
CA CYS A 223 -21.54 2.88 7.65
C CYS A 223 -20.74 3.38 6.42
N GLN A 224 -19.43 3.14 6.39
CA GLN A 224 -18.54 3.70 5.39
C GLN A 224 -18.34 2.70 4.24
N LEU A 225 -18.98 3.01 3.11
CA LEU A 225 -18.92 2.22 1.88
C LEU A 225 -17.50 2.17 1.28
N LEU A 226 -16.77 3.29 1.36
CA LEU A 226 -15.45 3.46 0.76
C LEU A 226 -14.36 3.48 1.83
N MET A 227 -13.20 2.91 1.52
CA MET A 227 -12.01 3.07 2.35
C MET A 227 -11.52 4.52 2.28
N ASP A 228 -11.06 5.05 3.41
CA ASP A 228 -10.47 6.39 3.47
C ASP A 228 -9.06 6.39 2.84
N THR A 229 -8.95 6.80 1.58
CA THR A 229 -7.64 6.89 0.91
C THR A 229 -6.73 7.97 1.50
N THR A 230 -7.25 8.86 2.36
CA THR A 230 -6.47 9.92 3.01
C THR A 230 -5.88 9.49 4.36
N LEU A 231 -6.26 8.30 4.86
CA LEU A 231 -5.74 7.76 6.10
C LEU A 231 -4.22 7.55 6.01
N ILE A 232 -3.50 8.16 6.95
CA ILE A 232 -2.07 7.92 7.17
C ILE A 232 -1.91 7.29 8.55
N TYR A 233 -1.33 6.09 8.63
CA TYR A 233 -1.04 5.46 9.91
C TYR A 233 -0.07 6.32 10.73
N PRO A 234 -0.30 6.47 12.05
CA PRO A 234 0.62 7.18 12.93
C PRO A 234 2.03 6.60 12.85
N VAL A 235 3.00 7.46 12.56
CA VAL A 235 4.41 7.07 12.45
C VAL A 235 5.08 7.08 13.83
N THR A 236 5.90 6.06 14.08
CA THR A 236 6.74 5.96 15.28
C THR A 236 8.22 6.02 14.89
N PHE A 237 8.95 6.94 15.49
CA PHE A 237 10.41 7.04 15.37
C PHE A 237 11.06 6.39 16.59
N LEU A 238 11.55 5.17 16.42
CA LEU A 238 12.26 4.45 17.49
C LEU A 238 13.74 4.81 17.48
N PHE A 239 14.32 4.92 18.67
CA PHE A 239 15.75 5.17 18.81
C PHE A 239 16.56 4.04 18.17
N SER A 240 17.45 4.43 17.26
CA SER A 240 18.33 3.54 16.50
C SER A 240 19.75 4.10 16.61
N PRO A 241 20.61 3.55 17.48
CA PRO A 241 21.96 4.07 17.66
C PRO A 241 22.81 3.80 16.41
N SER A 242 23.68 4.76 16.06
CA SER A 242 24.69 4.58 15.03
C SER A 242 25.98 4.01 15.63
N SER A 243 26.63 3.11 14.91
CA SER A 243 27.99 2.63 15.22
C SER A 243 29.09 3.57 14.71
N LEU A 244 28.73 4.63 13.98
CA LEU A 244 29.68 5.59 13.43
C LEU A 244 30.45 6.30 14.56
N ALA A 245 31.77 6.34 14.40
CA ALA A 245 32.68 7.08 15.27
C ALA A 245 32.78 8.52 14.76
N LEU A 246 32.40 9.51 15.58
CA LEU A 246 32.34 10.90 15.13
C LEU A 246 33.73 11.44 14.76
N GLU A 247 34.77 10.97 15.44
CA GLU A 247 36.16 11.36 15.21
C GLU A 247 36.71 10.90 13.86
N THR A 248 36.08 9.93 13.19
CA THR A 248 36.52 9.44 11.87
C THR A 248 35.78 10.10 10.71
N ILE A 249 34.79 10.96 10.99
CA ILE A 249 34.02 11.65 9.95
C ILE A 249 34.92 12.69 9.27
N GLN A 250 35.00 12.59 7.94
CA GLN A 250 35.67 13.58 7.09
C GLN A 250 34.62 14.27 6.22
N ILE A 251 34.79 15.58 6.01
CA ILE A 251 33.90 16.39 5.18
C ILE A 251 34.43 16.38 3.73
N PRO A 252 33.66 15.88 2.75
CA PRO A 252 34.06 15.95 1.35
C PRO A 252 34.22 17.40 0.88
N SER A 253 35.28 17.68 0.11
CA SER A 253 35.54 19.02 -0.44
C SER A 253 34.42 19.53 -1.34
N SER A 254 33.67 18.64 -1.98
CA SER A 254 32.50 18.96 -2.81
C SER A 254 31.36 19.67 -2.07
N LEU A 255 31.34 19.61 -0.73
CA LEU A 255 30.33 20.31 0.08
C LEU A 255 30.68 21.80 0.31
N ASN A 256 31.86 22.26 -0.10
CA ASN A 256 32.32 23.65 0.04
C ASN A 256 32.27 24.19 1.49
N LEU A 257 32.54 23.32 2.47
CA LEU A 257 32.56 23.65 3.89
C LEU A 257 33.98 23.85 4.44
N ALA A 258 34.92 24.33 3.61
CA ALA A 258 36.33 24.49 3.99
C ALA A 258 36.56 25.53 5.11
N PHE A 259 35.56 26.34 5.44
CA PHE A 259 35.59 27.27 6.56
C PHE A 259 35.39 26.59 7.93
N LEU A 260 34.98 25.31 7.96
CA LEU A 260 34.84 24.53 9.18
C LEU A 260 36.17 23.86 9.55
N THR A 261 36.51 23.89 10.84
CA THR A 261 37.68 23.20 11.39
C THR A 261 37.20 22.02 12.24
N GLN A 262 37.74 20.83 12.01
CA GLN A 262 37.47 19.65 12.83
C GLN A 262 38.19 19.76 14.18
N VAL A 263 37.47 19.54 15.28
CA VAL A 263 37.95 19.62 16.67
C VAL A 263 37.68 18.30 17.37
#